data_AF-A0A1I7TPQ1-F1
#
_entry.id   AF-A0A1I7TPQ1-F1
#
_cell.length_a   1.000
_cell.length_b   1.000
_cell.length_c   1.000
_cell.angle_alpha   90.00
_cell.angle_beta   90.00
_cell.angle_gamma   90.00
#
_symmetry.space_group_name_H-M   'P 1'
#
loop_
_entity.id
_entity.type
_entity.pdbx_description
1 polymer ?
#
loop_
_entity_poly.entity_id
_entity_poly.type
_entity_poly.pdbx_seq_one_letter_code
_entity_poly.pdbx_strand_id
1 'polypeptide(L)'
;MGVKLGAQILKKPGSLFLDGEIVEINFYADGVVCGSSKIALHSREFYENCFKNSQFSTVEWITPHFTDHAKQALGDDFCNQCLNPPCDIMFKCTKSSFI
;
A
#
# COMPACT_ATOMS: atom_id res chain seq x y z
N MET A 1 8.85 23.10 -10.91
CA MET A 1 7.57 23.07 -10.16
C MET A 1 7.19 21.60 -10.00
N GLY A 2 7.05 21.10 -8.78
CA GLY A 2 6.62 19.72 -8.54
C GLY A 2 5.10 19.61 -8.66
N VAL A 3 4.61 18.52 -9.25
CA VAL A 3 3.18 18.18 -9.31
C VAL A 3 2.79 17.66 -7.94
N LYS A 4 1.79 18.27 -7.29
CA LYS A 4 1.24 17.72 -6.05
C LYS A 4 0.29 16.59 -6.41
N LEU A 5 0.79 15.36 -6.29
CA LEU A 5 -0.01 14.15 -6.41
C LEU A 5 -0.52 13.74 -5.03
N GLY A 6 -1.77 13.27 -4.97
CA GLY A 6 -2.36 12.75 -3.74
C GLY A 6 -3.42 11.70 -4.01
N ALA A 7 -3.68 10.85 -3.03
CA ALA A 7 -4.78 9.90 -3.05
C ALA A 7 -5.58 10.02 -1.76
N GLN A 8 -6.91 9.96 -1.86
CA GLN A 8 -7.79 10.00 -0.70
C GLN A 8 -8.75 8.81 -0.75
N ILE A 9 -8.74 8.00 0.31
CA ILE A 9 -9.79 7.00 0.52
C ILE A 9 -11.08 7.71 0.93
N LEU A 10 -12.16 7.47 0.21
CA LEU A 10 -13.49 8.01 0.48
C LEU A 10 -14.17 7.15 1.54
N LYS A 11 -13.97 7.52 2.80
CA LYS A 11 -14.59 6.85 3.93
C LYS A 11 -15.09 7.87 4.95
N LYS A 12 -16.19 7.55 5.65
CA LYS A 12 -16.76 8.44 6.66
C LYS A 12 -15.73 8.66 7.80
N PRO A 13 -15.44 9.91 8.20
CA PRO A 13 -14.56 10.16 9.34
C PRO A 13 -15.01 9.39 10.59
N GLY A 14 -14.05 8.74 11.26
CA GLY A 14 -14.30 7.93 12.46
C GLY A 14 -14.85 6.52 12.21
N SER A 15 -15.09 6.12 10.96
CA SER A 15 -15.45 4.72 10.66
C SER A 15 -14.20 3.84 10.59
N LEU A 16 -14.31 2.63 11.13
CA LEU A 16 -13.22 1.65 11.17
C LEU A 16 -13.00 1.05 9.77
N PHE A 17 -11.74 0.83 9.41
CA PHE A 17 -11.37 0.02 8.25
C PHE A 17 -11.60 -1.45 8.57
N LEU A 18 -12.32 -2.15 7.70
CA LEU A 18 -12.56 -3.58 7.84
C LEU A 18 -11.70 -4.34 6.82
N ASP A 19 -11.21 -5.50 7.21
CA ASP A 19 -10.43 -6.38 6.35
C ASP A 19 -11.32 -6.98 5.24
N GLY A 20 -10.87 -6.90 3.99
CA GLY A 20 -11.63 -7.23 2.79
C GLY A 20 -12.63 -6.17 2.34
N GLU A 21 -12.70 -5.01 3.00
CA GLU A 21 -13.59 -3.93 2.61
C GLU A 21 -13.16 -3.30 1.28
N ILE A 22 -14.12 -3.13 0.36
CA ILE A 22 -13.90 -2.38 -0.88
C ILE A 22 -14.16 -0.89 -0.60
N VAL A 23 -13.13 -0.07 -0.77
CA VAL A 23 -13.20 1.39 -0.61
C VAL A 23 -12.94 2.09 -1.94
N GLU A 24 -13.55 3.26 -2.12
CA GLU A 24 -13.28 4.13 -3.26
C GLU A 24 -12.11 5.07 -2.94
N ILE A 25 -11.28 5.35 -3.94
CA ILE A 25 -10.15 6.27 -3.85
C ILE A 25 -10.29 7.32 -4.95
N ASN A 26 -10.09 8.58 -4.58
CA ASN A 26 -9.85 9.67 -5.53
C ASN A 26 -8.36 9.95 -5.65
N PHE A 27 -7.89 10.15 -6.88
CA PHE A 27 -6.55 10.62 -7.20
C PHE A 27 -6.60 12.11 -7.54
N TYR A 28 -5.63 12.86 -7.02
CA TYR A 28 -5.55 14.30 -7.16
C TYR A 28 -4.28 14.70 -7.89
N ALA A 29 -4.41 15.65 -8.81
CA ALA A 29 -3.31 16.39 -9.42
C ALA A 29 -3.61 17.89 -9.28
N ASP A 30 -2.67 18.63 -8.70
CA ASP A 30 -2.79 20.08 -8.47
C ASP A 30 -4.08 20.48 -7.72
N GLY A 31 -4.51 19.62 -6.78
CA GLY A 31 -5.69 19.84 -5.95
C GLY A 31 -7.03 19.49 -6.61
N VAL A 32 -7.04 19.00 -7.85
CA VAL A 32 -8.24 18.57 -8.57
C VAL A 32 -8.26 17.06 -8.70
N VAL A 33 -9.45 16.44 -8.56
CA VAL A 33 -9.63 15.00 -8.80
C VAL A 33 -9.39 14.71 -10.29
N CYS A 34 -8.37 13.92 -10.58
CA CYS A 34 -8.01 13.51 -11.95
C CYS A 34 -8.40 12.06 -12.27
N GLY A 35 -8.87 11.29 -11.28
CA GLY A 35 -9.37 9.95 -11.47
C GLY A 35 -9.87 9.33 -10.17
N SER A 36 -10.53 8.17 -10.28
CA SER A 36 -10.93 7.38 -9.13
C SER A 36 -10.77 5.88 -9.40
N SER A 37 -10.70 5.10 -8.34
CA SER A 37 -10.65 3.63 -8.40
C SER A 37 -11.28 3.01 -7.15
N LYS A 38 -11.46 1.70 -7.16
CA LYS A 38 -11.88 0.90 -6.00
C LYS A 38 -10.78 -0.08 -5.63
N ILE A 39 -10.46 -0.17 -4.34
CA ILE A 39 -9.49 -1.12 -3.82
C ILE A 39 -10.10 -1.94 -2.69
N ALA A 40 -9.67 -3.19 -2.55
CA ALA A 40 -9.92 -3.96 -1.33
C ALA A 40 -8.81 -3.67 -0.32
N LEU A 41 -9.18 -3.38 0.92
CA LEU A 41 -8.24 -3.20 2.02
C LEU A 41 -8.00 -4.53 2.70
N HIS A 42 -6.75 -4.97 2.75
CA HIS A 42 -6.39 -6.21 3.43
C HIS A 42 -5.38 -5.96 4.53
N SER A 43 -5.64 -6.57 5.70
CA SER A 43 -4.72 -6.52 6.83
C SER A 43 -3.45 -7.32 6.55
N ARG A 44 -2.38 -7.06 7.30
CA ARG A 44 -1.18 -7.91 7.27
C ARG A 44 -1.52 -9.37 7.58
N GLU A 45 -2.37 -9.57 8.59
CA GLU A 45 -2.83 -10.89 9.04
C GLU A 45 -3.57 -11.65 7.93
N PHE A 46 -4.37 -10.96 7.12
CA PHE A 46 -5.03 -11.55 5.95
C PHE A 46 -4.01 -12.18 5.00
N TYR A 47 -2.99 -11.42 4.60
CA TYR A 47 -1.96 -11.90 3.69
C TYR A 47 -1.19 -13.08 4.30
N GLU A 48 -0.80 -12.99 5.56
CA GLU A 48 -0.09 -14.09 6.27
C GLU A 48 -0.92 -15.38 6.30
N ASN A 49 -2.23 -15.26 6.58
CA ASN A 49 -3.16 -16.39 6.53
C ASN A 49 -3.28 -16.97 5.11
N CYS A 50 -3.37 -16.12 4.07
CA CYS A 50 -3.37 -16.57 2.68
C CYS A 50 -2.09 -17.34 2.32
N PHE A 51 -0.92 -16.85 2.73
CA PHE A 51 0.36 -17.52 2.48
C PHE A 51 0.46 -18.86 3.22
N LYS A 52 0.07 -18.89 4.49
CA LYS A 52 0.03 -20.12 5.30
C LYS A 52 -0.88 -21.16 4.68
N ASN A 53 -2.11 -20.78 4.29
CA ASN A 53 -3.07 -21.68 3.63
C ASN A 53 -2.56 -22.17 2.27
N SER A 54 -1.71 -21.38 1.61
CA SER A 54 -1.06 -21.73 0.35
C SER A 54 0.25 -22.51 0.52
N GLN A 55 0.57 -22.95 1.75
CA GLN A 55 1.74 -23.76 2.10
C GLN A 55 3.09 -23.04 1.87
N PHE A 56 3.11 -21.72 1.97
CA PHE A 56 4.39 -21.00 2.13
C PHE A 56 4.92 -21.21 3.55
N SER A 57 6.23 -21.49 3.65
CA SER A 57 6.90 -21.79 4.92
C SER A 57 7.46 -20.54 5.59
N THR A 58 7.77 -19.50 4.82
CA THR A 58 8.21 -18.20 5.35
C THR A 58 7.58 -17.05 4.58
N VAL A 59 7.32 -15.95 5.30
CA VAL A 59 6.86 -14.66 4.78
C VAL A 59 7.79 -13.60 5.37
N GLU A 60 8.52 -12.90 4.50
CA GLU A 60 9.39 -11.79 4.87
C GLU A 60 8.79 -10.49 4.33
N TRP A 61 8.36 -9.61 5.24
CA TRP A 61 7.84 -8.28 4.88
C TRP A 61 8.99 -7.32 4.58
N ILE A 62 8.95 -6.70 3.41
CA ILE A 62 10.02 -5.83 2.92
C ILE A 62 9.54 -4.39 2.99
N THR A 63 10.27 -3.55 3.72
CA THR A 63 10.06 -2.10 3.66
C THR A 63 10.69 -1.54 2.39
N PRO A 64 9.94 -0.88 1.50
CA PRO A 64 10.50 -0.31 0.29
C PRO A 64 11.55 0.75 0.62
N HIS A 65 12.65 0.72 -0.12
CA HIS A 65 13.72 1.71 -0.02
C HIS A 65 13.69 2.63 -1.24
N PHE A 66 13.46 3.93 -1.01
CA PHE A 66 13.55 4.94 -2.06
C PHE A 66 15.01 5.30 -2.34
N THR A 67 15.40 5.22 -3.62
CA THR A 67 16.71 5.69 -4.08
C THR A 67 16.83 7.20 -3.95
N ASP A 68 18.06 7.72 -3.92
CA ASP A 68 18.30 9.17 -3.87
C ASP A 68 17.70 9.89 -5.08
N HIS A 69 17.74 9.27 -6.25
CA HIS A 69 17.08 9.78 -7.45
C HIS A 69 15.56 9.90 -7.25
N ALA A 70 14.91 8.88 -6.67
CA ALA A 70 13.48 8.92 -6.38
C ALA A 70 13.12 10.02 -5.36
N LYS A 71 13.93 10.17 -4.30
CA LYS A 71 13.75 11.25 -3.31
C LYS A 71 13.89 12.64 -3.93
N GLN A 72 14.88 12.84 -4.81
CA GLN A 72 15.05 14.10 -5.55
C GLN A 72 13.87 14.40 -6.47
N ALA A 73 13.32 13.38 -7.14
CA ALA A 73 12.23 13.56 -8.08
C ALA A 73 10.86 13.77 -7.41
N LEU A 74 10.58 13.04 -6.32
CA LEU A 74 9.26 13.00 -5.68
C LEU A 74 9.17 13.89 -4.43
N GLY A 75 10.32 14.23 -3.84
CA GLY A 75 10.42 14.98 -2.60
C GLY A 75 10.32 14.10 -1.35
N ASP A 76 11.05 14.49 -0.30
CA ASP A 76 11.12 13.74 0.96
C ASP A 76 9.75 13.59 1.63
N ASP A 77 8.88 14.60 1.54
CA ASP A 77 7.52 14.54 2.10
C ASP A 77 6.70 13.40 1.50
N PHE A 78 6.79 13.18 0.19
CA PHE A 78 6.10 12.07 -0.48
C PHE A 78 6.71 10.72 -0.09
N CYS A 79 8.04 10.62 -0.09
CA CYS A 79 8.73 9.38 0.29
C CYS A 79 8.49 8.99 1.76
N ASN A 80 8.29 9.97 2.65
CA ASN A 80 8.01 9.74 4.08
C ASN A 80 6.51 9.51 4.37
N GLN A 81 5.60 9.87 3.45
CA GLN A 81 4.16 9.56 3.55
C GLN A 81 3.85 8.07 3.45
N CYS A 82 4.82 7.23 3.08
CA CYS A 82 4.70 5.77 2.96
C CYS A 82 4.36 5.03 4.28
N LEU A 83 4.03 5.74 5.36
CA LEU A 83 3.89 5.18 6.71
C LEU A 83 2.47 5.06 7.27
N ASN A 84 1.39 5.46 6.57
CA ASN A 84 0.05 5.00 6.98
C ASN A 84 -1.10 5.35 6.01
N PRO A 85 -1.72 4.36 5.34
CA PRO A 85 -1.23 3.00 5.11
C PRO A 85 -0.10 2.99 4.04
N PRO A 86 0.84 2.03 4.08
CA PRO A 86 1.89 1.92 3.05
C PRO A 86 1.25 1.72 1.67
N CYS A 87 1.60 2.60 0.72
CA CYS A 87 1.07 2.56 -0.65
C CYS A 87 1.52 1.32 -1.42
N ASP A 88 2.71 0.80 -1.10
CA ASP A 88 3.25 -0.43 -1.68
C ASP A 88 3.47 -1.47 -0.58
N ILE A 89 2.96 -2.66 -0.83
CA ILE A 89 3.13 -3.83 0.03
C ILE A 89 4.09 -4.78 -0.67
N MET A 90 5.31 -4.94 -0.11
CA MET A 90 6.31 -5.86 -0.63
C MET A 90 6.55 -7.01 0.36
N PHE A 91 6.59 -8.24 -0.14
CA PHE A 91 6.92 -9.42 0.65
C PHE A 91 7.63 -10.47 -0.22
N LYS A 92 8.44 -11.30 0.44
CA LYS A 92 9.05 -12.51 -0.14
C LYS A 92 8.48 -13.72 0.58
N CYS A 93 7.92 -14.65 -0.19
CA CYS A 93 7.41 -15.91 0.35
C CYS A 93 8.23 -17.07 -0.22
N THR A 94 8.59 -18.04 0.61
CA THR A 94 9.23 -19.28 0.15
C THR A 94 8.38 -20.48 0.49
N LYS A 95 8.41 -21.51 -0.36
CA LYS A 95 7.87 -22.82 -0.04
C LYS A 95 9.05 -23.74 0.25
N SER A 96 9.04 -24.40 1.39
CA SER A 96 9.98 -25.49 1.63
C SER A 96 9.58 -26.65 0.75
N SER A 97 10.35 -26.94 -0.29
CA SER A 97 10.25 -28.21 -1.00
C SER A 97 10.65 -29.30 -0.02
N PHE A 98 9.68 -30.05 0.48
CA PHE A 98 10.00 -31.35 1.07
C PHE A 98 10.52 -32.24 -0.07
N ILE A 99 11.79 -32.61 0.02
CA ILE A 99 12.34 -33.82 -0.61
C ILE A 99 12.04 -34.97 0.35
#